data_AF-D5LGC6-F1
#
_entry.id   AF-D5LGC6-F1
#
_cell.length_a   1.000
_cell.length_b   1.000
_cell.length_c   1.000
_cell.angle_alpha   90.00
_cell.angle_beta   90.00
_cell.angle_gamma   90.00
#
_symmetry.space_group_name_H-M   'P 1'
#
loop_
_entity.id
_entity.type
_entity.pdbx_description
1 polymer ?
#
loop_
_entity_poly.entity_id
_entity_poly.type
_entity_poly.pdbx_seq_one_letter_code
_entity_poly.pdbx_strand_id
1 'polypeptide(L)'
;ENLRDPAIGTRNYQEVGAARLKVSTIWSYQAEGVTTNASGEFYPIYNIENGVLIEHSPPPQANIVTTALARYDKEANGSYVVNGLEVMFLQKKEGEGGKKIFVINEGKAHVDGYEIELPHSIRVSFDEDPDIKSVESEPHTFQPNSQRVMELKVNDFPISEIKKVDITVQKTITVTHGSYSGAIDPIPDSAVLEIIQVKQGNVIYENSIDYKLNAGNVDWSLPGKEPAPGSSYQITYRCRTHVSPEDISEQGCKVKGAVDNSLVLIDYTWKMPRYDLITIDSKGVVRRIKGISHPWRPSMPRAPSGQLLLCYIHQTWKKGEGVKIVNNAIHAVPMNELEAMKKGINDLYALVAYERLRSDANSREPTTKKGVFVDSFFDDDMRDQGISQSAAIVNKELILPIDVEIIDVEKSTKPYLLPYELEPVLEQLLQTKGEKINPYQAFDPVPAKVTMNKNIDHWTEVTTNWKSPVTREFNTRETTELLSSTSYEA
;
A
#
# COMPACT_ATOMS: atom_id res chain seq x y z
N GLU A 1 44.63 -18.87 23.23
CA GLU A 1 46.10 -18.86 23.38
C GLU A 1 46.50 -19.21 24.80
N ASN A 2 47.56 -20.02 24.97
CA ASN A 2 48.03 -20.47 26.28
C ASN A 2 48.75 -19.32 27.00
N LEU A 3 48.35 -18.98 28.22
CA LEU A 3 48.86 -17.86 29.05
C LEU A 3 50.31 -18.07 29.56
N ARG A 4 51.19 -18.64 28.76
CA ARG A 4 52.59 -18.91 29.10
C ARG A 4 53.46 -17.69 28.85
N ASP A 5 54.62 -17.64 29.49
CA ASP A 5 55.57 -16.55 29.30
C ASP A 5 56.12 -16.52 27.86
N PRO A 6 55.88 -15.44 27.09
CA PRO A 6 56.32 -15.35 25.69
C PRO A 6 57.77 -14.88 25.53
N ALA A 7 58.50 -14.53 26.61
CA ALA A 7 59.86 -14.01 26.54
C ALA A 7 60.86 -15.09 26.10
N ILE A 8 61.17 -15.14 24.80
CA ILE A 8 62.11 -16.09 24.21
C ILE A 8 63.53 -15.79 24.71
N GLY A 9 64.23 -16.82 25.23
CA GLY A 9 65.64 -16.73 25.60
C GLY A 9 65.92 -16.46 27.09
N THR A 10 64.90 -16.27 27.90
CA THR A 10 65.01 -16.19 29.36
C THR A 10 64.59 -17.51 30.02
N ARG A 11 65.09 -17.79 31.23
CA ARG A 11 64.91 -19.08 31.91
C ARG A 11 63.44 -19.41 32.24
N ASN A 12 62.58 -18.39 32.28
CA ASN A 12 61.14 -18.46 32.49
C ASN A 12 60.32 -18.64 31.20
N TYR A 13 60.96 -18.77 30.02
CA TYR A 13 60.24 -18.99 28.76
C TYR A 13 59.36 -20.24 28.85
N GLN A 14 58.08 -20.11 28.52
CA GLN A 14 57.04 -21.14 28.68
C GLN A 14 56.71 -21.61 30.11
N GLU A 15 57.28 -21.01 31.15
CA GLU A 15 56.91 -21.33 32.52
C GLU A 15 55.48 -20.85 32.86
N VAL A 16 54.85 -21.56 33.79
CA VAL A 16 53.49 -21.27 34.25
C VAL A 16 53.58 -20.16 35.32
N GLY A 17 53.69 -18.92 34.87
CA GLY A 17 53.97 -17.75 35.72
C GLY A 17 52.81 -16.75 35.87
N ALA A 18 52.40 -16.59 37.14
CA ALA A 18 51.73 -15.46 37.84
C ALA A 18 50.63 -14.60 37.16
N ALA A 19 49.45 -14.61 37.81
CA ALA A 19 48.35 -13.62 37.76
C ALA A 19 48.18 -12.82 36.45
N ARG A 20 47.79 -13.50 35.37
CA ARG A 20 47.39 -12.84 34.12
C ARG A 20 45.86 -12.84 34.01
N LEU A 21 45.29 -11.65 33.89
CA LEU A 21 43.85 -11.48 33.68
C LEU A 21 43.54 -11.68 32.19
N LYS A 22 42.83 -12.77 31.88
CA LYS A 22 42.32 -13.05 30.53
C LYS A 22 40.92 -12.47 30.43
N VAL A 23 40.76 -11.39 29.66
CA VAL A 23 39.44 -10.92 29.24
C VAL A 23 39.07 -11.66 27.97
N SER A 24 37.96 -12.40 28.00
CA SER A 24 37.35 -12.98 26.81
C SER A 24 36.04 -12.25 26.54
N THR A 25 35.97 -11.55 25.41
CA THR A 25 34.73 -10.97 24.93
C THR A 25 34.00 -11.99 24.06
N ILE A 26 32.68 -12.04 24.21
CA ILE A 26 31.79 -12.82 23.35
C ILE A 26 30.78 -11.87 22.74
N TRP A 27 30.44 -12.09 21.48
CA TRP A 27 29.33 -11.39 20.86
C TRP A 27 28.03 -11.91 21.47
N SER A 28 27.26 -11.01 22.06
CA SER A 28 25.93 -11.28 22.59
C SER A 28 25.00 -10.14 22.18
N TYR A 29 23.70 -10.37 22.29
CA TYR A 29 22.68 -9.34 22.14
C TYR A 29 21.90 -9.23 23.45
N GLN A 30 21.37 -8.04 23.74
CA GLN A 30 20.49 -7.80 24.88
C GLN A 30 19.18 -7.22 24.33
N ALA A 31 18.05 -7.86 24.67
CA ALA A 31 16.71 -7.40 24.30
C ALA A 31 15.81 -7.40 25.54
N GLU A 32 14.85 -6.48 25.58
CA GLU A 32 13.89 -6.39 26.67
C GLU A 32 13.08 -7.70 26.79
N GLY A 33 13.08 -8.32 27.97
CA GLY A 33 12.42 -9.61 28.21
C GLY A 33 13.22 -10.87 27.85
N VAL A 34 14.44 -10.74 27.32
CA VAL A 34 15.31 -11.88 27.00
C VAL A 34 16.54 -11.88 27.93
N THR A 35 16.58 -12.80 28.90
CA THR A 35 17.80 -13.03 29.70
C THR A 35 18.73 -13.99 28.95
N THR A 36 19.77 -13.46 28.32
CA THR A 36 20.84 -14.28 27.77
C THR A 36 21.72 -14.84 28.90
N ASN A 37 22.06 -16.13 28.85
CA ASN A 37 22.94 -16.83 29.82
C ASN A 37 24.42 -16.41 29.74
N ALA A 38 24.72 -15.17 29.34
CA ALA A 38 26.08 -14.64 29.29
C ALA A 38 26.42 -13.95 30.61
N SER A 39 27.31 -14.53 31.41
CA SER A 39 27.82 -13.88 32.62
C SER A 39 28.92 -12.87 32.23
N GLY A 40 28.58 -11.58 32.19
CA GLY A 40 29.52 -10.48 31.93
C GLY A 40 28.81 -9.13 31.83
N GLU A 41 29.56 -8.05 31.94
CA GLU A 41 29.04 -6.71 31.65
C GLU A 41 28.80 -6.56 30.14
N PHE A 42 27.60 -6.11 29.76
CA PHE A 42 27.24 -5.88 28.37
C PHE A 42 27.67 -4.48 27.93
N TYR A 43 28.46 -4.41 26.88
CA TYR A 43 28.89 -3.15 26.25
C TYR A 43 28.20 -3.03 24.88
N PRO A 44 27.23 -2.12 24.70
CA PRO A 44 26.51 -1.97 23.43
C PRO A 44 27.43 -1.35 22.36
N ILE A 45 27.62 -2.08 21.26
CA ILE A 45 28.36 -1.59 20.07
C ILE A 45 27.37 -1.16 18.98
N TYR A 46 26.32 -1.97 18.77
CA TYR A 46 25.26 -1.72 17.82
C TYR A 46 23.93 -1.71 18.56
N ASN A 47 23.11 -0.71 18.30
CA ASN A 47 21.74 -0.67 18.81
C ASN A 47 20.78 -0.97 17.65
N ILE A 48 19.84 -1.88 17.86
CA ILE A 48 18.83 -2.26 16.86
C ILE A 48 17.47 -1.90 17.44
N GLU A 49 16.82 -0.90 16.84
CA GLU A 49 15.47 -0.48 17.22
C GLU A 49 14.52 -0.84 16.08
N ASN A 50 13.46 -1.61 16.37
CA ASN A 50 12.47 -2.07 15.38
C ASN A 50 13.05 -2.77 14.13
N GLY A 51 14.19 -3.46 14.28
CA GLY A 51 14.85 -4.18 13.19
C GLY A 51 15.78 -3.34 12.31
N VAL A 52 16.04 -2.08 12.69
CA VAL A 52 16.97 -1.18 12.00
C VAL A 52 18.21 -0.97 12.85
N LEU A 53 19.38 -1.14 12.24
CA LEU A 53 20.66 -0.79 12.86
C LEU A 53 20.73 0.73 13.01
N ILE A 54 20.84 1.22 14.25
CA ILE A 54 21.15 2.62 14.52
C ILE A 54 22.65 2.78 14.28
N GLU A 55 23.02 3.33 13.12
CA GLU A 55 24.40 3.74 12.88
C GLU A 55 24.72 4.94 13.76
N HIS A 56 25.51 4.69 14.80
CA HIS A 56 26.11 5.76 15.57
C HIS A 56 27.16 6.47 14.70
N SER A 57 26.79 7.58 14.08
CA SER A 57 27.78 8.63 13.81
C SER A 57 28.52 8.90 15.13
N PRO A 58 29.85 9.07 15.13
CA PRO A 58 30.60 9.37 16.35
C PRO A 58 29.87 10.52 17.05
N PRO A 59 29.52 10.40 18.35
CA PRO A 59 28.82 11.47 19.05
C PRO A 59 29.64 12.74 18.81
N PRO A 60 29.01 13.83 18.28
CA PRO A 60 29.75 15.04 18.00
C PRO A 60 30.46 15.39 19.29
N GLN A 61 31.80 15.47 19.25
CA GLN A 61 32.55 15.88 20.44
C GLN A 61 31.98 17.24 20.81
N ALA A 62 31.31 17.31 21.96
CA ALA A 62 30.58 18.48 22.41
C ALA A 62 31.59 19.60 22.71
N ASN A 63 32.00 20.27 21.63
CA ASN A 63 32.91 21.39 21.64
C ASN A 63 32.05 22.66 21.64
N ILE A 64 32.50 23.70 22.33
CA ILE A 64 31.81 24.98 22.42
C ILE A 64 31.52 25.53 21.00
N VAL A 65 32.44 25.27 20.06
CA VAL A 65 32.32 25.68 18.65
C VAL A 65 31.16 24.96 17.94
N THR A 66 31.02 23.64 18.10
CA THR A 66 29.95 22.87 17.43
C THR A 66 28.57 23.25 17.96
N THR A 67 28.46 23.49 19.27
CA THR A 67 27.20 23.94 19.89
C THR A 67 26.84 25.36 19.45
N ALA A 68 27.82 26.26 19.32
CA ALA A 68 27.59 27.61 18.82
C ALA A 68 27.12 27.61 17.36
N LEU A 69 27.72 26.75 16.52
CA LEU A 69 27.32 26.61 15.12
C LEU A 69 25.92 26.01 14.98
N ALA A 70 25.61 24.95 15.73
CA ALA A 70 24.28 24.34 15.74
C ALA A 70 23.21 25.35 16.18
N ARG A 71 23.50 26.19 17.19
CA ARG A 71 22.60 27.26 17.61
C ARG A 71 22.37 28.29 16.50
N TYR A 72 23.43 28.74 15.83
CA TYR A 72 23.32 29.71 14.75
C TYR A 72 22.46 29.16 13.59
N ASP A 73 22.72 27.93 13.14
CA ASP A 73 21.96 27.31 12.05
C ASP A 73 20.49 27.09 12.45
N LYS A 74 20.23 26.63 13.67
CA LYS A 74 18.86 26.48 14.20
C LYS A 74 18.10 27.80 14.24
N GLU A 75 18.75 28.89 14.67
CA GLU A 75 18.13 30.22 14.72
C GLU A 75 17.92 30.83 13.32
N ALA A 76 18.79 30.51 12.35
CA ALA A 76 18.71 31.00 10.97
C ALA A 76 17.69 30.25 10.10
N ASN A 77 17.74 28.91 10.13
CA ASN A 77 17.06 28.04 9.16
C ASN A 77 16.08 27.04 9.82
N GLY A 78 16.19 26.81 11.13
CA GLY A 78 15.42 25.76 11.81
C GLY A 78 15.96 24.36 11.52
N SER A 79 15.07 23.37 11.39
CA SER A 79 15.43 22.01 10.95
C SER A 79 14.96 21.80 9.51
N TYR A 80 15.83 21.23 8.68
CA TYR A 80 15.59 21.10 7.24
C TYR A 80 16.37 19.93 6.62
N VAL A 81 15.91 19.47 5.48
CA VAL A 81 16.56 18.48 4.61
C VAL A 81 17.43 19.21 3.60
N VAL A 82 18.67 18.76 3.43
CA VAL A 82 19.59 19.28 2.41
C VAL A 82 19.37 18.55 1.09
N ASN A 83 19.31 17.22 1.15
CA ASN A 83 19.08 16.36 -0.01
C ASN A 83 18.50 15.02 0.45
N GLY A 84 17.65 14.40 -0.39
CA GLY A 84 17.12 13.06 -0.18
C GLY A 84 16.10 12.97 0.94
N LEU A 85 16.16 11.91 1.74
CA LEU A 85 15.25 11.64 2.87
C LEU A 85 13.75 11.57 2.51
N GLU A 86 13.46 11.30 1.25
CA GLU A 86 12.09 11.04 0.81
C GLU A 86 11.58 9.71 1.38
N VAL A 87 10.32 9.71 1.78
CA VAL A 87 9.68 8.53 2.34
C VAL A 87 8.80 7.88 1.30
N MET A 88 8.92 6.57 1.16
CA MET A 88 8.10 5.74 0.26
C MET A 88 7.43 4.62 1.02
N PHE A 89 6.22 4.25 0.59
CA PHE A 89 5.49 3.11 1.12
C PHE A 89 5.87 1.89 0.29
N LEU A 90 6.44 0.86 0.94
CA LEU A 90 6.86 -0.34 0.24
C LEU A 90 5.74 -1.38 0.23
N GLN A 91 5.35 -1.85 1.42
CA GLN A 91 4.36 -2.89 1.55
C GLN A 91 3.77 -2.96 2.95
N LYS A 92 2.59 -3.57 3.02
CA LYS A 92 2.00 -4.05 4.27
C LYS A 92 2.38 -5.52 4.46
N LYS A 93 2.98 -5.85 5.59
CA LYS A 93 3.26 -7.24 5.95
C LYS A 93 2.01 -7.85 6.59
N GLU A 94 1.47 -8.89 5.98
CA GLU A 94 0.36 -9.66 6.54
C GLU A 94 0.87 -10.60 7.64
N GLY A 95 0.26 -10.54 8.84
CA GLY A 95 0.64 -11.26 10.04
C GLY A 95 -0.03 -10.70 11.30
N GLU A 96 0.13 -11.34 12.47
CA GLU A 96 -0.38 -10.82 13.75
C GLU A 96 0.19 -9.43 14.03
N GLY A 97 -0.68 -8.42 14.07
CA GLY A 97 -0.33 -7.02 14.33
C GLY A 97 -0.13 -6.12 13.10
N GLY A 98 -0.16 -6.67 11.87
CA GLY A 98 -0.16 -5.91 10.60
C GLY A 98 0.87 -4.79 10.53
N LYS A 99 2.12 -5.06 10.11
CA LYS A 99 3.16 -4.02 10.05
C LYS A 99 3.17 -3.30 8.70
N LYS A 100 3.27 -1.98 8.72
CA LYS A 100 3.50 -1.13 7.53
C LYS A 100 4.99 -0.84 7.40
N ILE A 101 5.57 -1.14 6.24
CA ILE A 101 7.00 -0.94 5.97
C ILE A 101 7.17 0.29 5.08
N PHE A 102 7.96 1.23 5.57
CA PHE A 102 8.35 2.44 4.88
C PHE A 102 9.84 2.39 4.55
N VAL A 103 10.21 2.99 3.42
CA VAL A 103 11.61 3.20 3.02
C VAL A 103 11.88 4.69 3.13
N ILE A 104 12.98 5.06 3.76
CA ILE A 104 13.50 6.42 3.76
C ILE A 104 14.78 6.38 2.95
N ASN A 105 14.84 7.17 1.88
CA ASN A 105 15.99 7.21 1.00
C ASN A 105 17.21 7.81 1.72
N GLU A 106 18.40 7.49 1.22
CA GLU A 106 19.64 8.14 1.63
C GLU A 106 19.55 9.66 1.49
N GLY A 107 20.31 10.38 2.31
CA GLY A 107 20.26 11.84 2.30
C GLY A 107 20.90 12.49 3.51
N LYS A 108 20.84 13.82 3.52
CA LYS A 108 21.39 14.66 4.58
C LYS A 108 20.34 15.64 5.10
N ALA A 109 20.32 15.85 6.41
CA ALA A 109 19.48 16.82 7.08
C ALA A 109 20.19 17.50 8.24
N HIS A 110 19.73 18.70 8.57
CA HIS A 110 20.06 19.38 9.81
C HIS A 110 18.86 19.34 10.75
N VAL A 111 19.03 18.73 11.92
CA VAL A 111 18.00 18.67 12.97
C VAL A 111 18.51 19.45 14.17
N ASP A 112 17.83 20.54 14.50
CA ASP A 112 18.24 21.47 15.55
C ASP A 112 19.70 21.98 15.39
N GLY A 113 20.15 22.10 14.13
CA GLY A 113 21.50 22.54 13.76
C GLY A 113 22.57 21.43 13.77
N TYR A 114 22.22 20.20 14.13
CA TYR A 114 23.11 19.05 14.02
C TYR A 114 22.91 18.33 12.69
N GLU A 115 24.02 18.07 12.00
CA GLU A 115 24.02 17.32 10.74
C GLU A 115 23.77 15.83 10.98
N ILE A 116 22.89 15.25 10.17
CA ILE A 116 22.62 13.82 10.08
C ILE A 116 22.79 13.41 8.63
N GLU A 117 23.55 12.36 8.42
CA GLU A 117 23.74 11.72 7.13
C GLU A 117 23.25 10.28 7.21
N LEU A 118 22.33 9.91 6.32
CA LEU A 118 21.96 8.52 6.07
C LEU A 118 22.66 8.08 4.78
N PRO A 119 23.72 7.25 4.86
CA PRO A 119 24.51 6.86 3.68
C PRO A 119 23.78 5.87 2.76
N HIS A 120 22.74 5.21 3.27
CA HIS A 120 21.92 4.25 2.52
C HIS A 120 20.46 4.35 2.95
N SER A 121 19.55 3.91 2.07
CA SER A 121 18.13 3.85 2.38
C SER A 121 17.85 2.92 3.57
N ILE A 122 17.04 3.37 4.52
CA ILE A 122 16.63 2.57 5.69
C ILE A 122 15.18 2.12 5.57
N ARG A 123 14.89 0.91 6.05
CA ARG A 123 13.52 0.36 6.08
C ARG A 123 12.98 0.44 7.49
N VAL A 124 11.92 1.21 7.70
CA VAL A 124 11.30 1.36 9.02
C VAL A 124 9.93 0.70 9.03
N SER A 125 9.67 -0.13 10.04
CA SER A 125 8.37 -0.79 10.22
C SER A 125 7.59 -0.18 11.37
N PHE A 126 6.31 0.14 11.15
CA PHE A 126 5.39 0.61 12.18
C PHE A 126 4.15 -0.29 12.25
N ASP A 127 3.60 -0.47 13.46
CA ASP A 127 2.42 -1.31 13.70
C ASP A 127 1.12 -0.64 13.21
N GLU A 128 0.11 -1.44 12.84
CA GLU A 128 -1.21 -0.95 12.45
C GLU A 128 -2.09 -0.72 13.70
N ASP A 129 -2.18 0.53 14.15
CA ASP A 129 -2.88 0.93 15.39
C ASP A 129 -4.04 1.94 15.13
N PRO A 130 -5.14 1.50 14.51
CA PRO A 130 -6.27 2.37 14.19
C PRO A 130 -7.02 2.82 15.45
N ASP A 131 -7.53 4.05 15.44
CA ASP A 131 -8.50 4.49 16.44
C ASP A 131 -9.89 4.04 16.01
N ILE A 132 -10.60 3.38 16.92
CA ILE A 132 -11.87 2.72 16.62
C ILE A 132 -13.02 3.59 17.12
N LYS A 133 -14.07 3.74 16.30
CA LYS A 133 -15.32 4.40 16.69
C LYS A 133 -16.49 3.43 16.54
N SER A 134 -17.37 3.42 17.53
CA SER A 134 -18.65 2.68 17.46
C SER A 134 -19.73 3.51 16.77
N VAL A 135 -20.49 2.84 15.92
CA VAL A 135 -21.73 3.33 15.32
C VAL A 135 -22.84 2.41 15.80
N GLU A 136 -23.91 3.00 16.32
CA GLU A 136 -25.05 2.29 16.87
C GLU A 136 -26.29 2.53 16.01
N SER A 137 -27.03 1.46 15.75
CA SER A 137 -28.32 1.46 15.08
C SER A 137 -28.34 2.19 13.74
N GLU A 138 -27.33 1.94 12.89
CA GLU A 138 -27.33 2.48 11.53
C GLU A 138 -28.49 1.84 10.72
N PRO A 139 -29.43 2.64 10.19
CA PRO A 139 -30.61 2.12 9.54
C PRO A 139 -30.37 1.80 8.06
N HIS A 140 -30.83 0.61 7.66
CA HIS A 140 -30.87 0.14 6.28
C HIS A 140 -32.27 -0.42 5.98
N THR A 141 -32.69 -0.38 4.72
CA THR A 141 -33.96 -0.99 4.28
C THR A 141 -33.67 -2.33 3.60
N PHE A 142 -34.32 -3.40 4.05
CA PHE A 142 -34.10 -4.73 3.49
C PHE A 142 -34.67 -4.87 2.08
N GLN A 143 -33.79 -4.89 1.09
CA GLN A 143 -34.10 -5.10 -0.33
C GLN A 143 -33.28 -6.28 -0.85
N PRO A 144 -33.80 -7.52 -0.73
CA PRO A 144 -33.04 -8.70 -1.10
C PRO A 144 -32.94 -8.90 -2.61
N ASN A 145 -31.90 -9.62 -3.03
CA ASN A 145 -31.79 -10.19 -4.38
C ASN A 145 -32.74 -11.40 -4.58
N SER A 146 -32.71 -12.02 -5.77
CA SER A 146 -33.53 -13.20 -6.11
C SER A 146 -33.34 -14.40 -5.17
N GLN A 147 -32.26 -14.44 -4.39
CA GLN A 147 -31.94 -15.49 -3.41
C GLN A 147 -32.32 -15.11 -1.96
N ARG A 148 -33.06 -14.01 -1.76
CA ARG A 148 -33.41 -13.45 -0.44
C ARG A 148 -32.20 -13.02 0.42
N VAL A 149 -31.11 -12.60 -0.23
CA VAL A 149 -29.90 -12.09 0.42
C VAL A 149 -29.71 -10.62 0.06
N MET A 150 -29.40 -9.78 1.05
CA MET A 150 -29.04 -8.37 0.82
C MET A 150 -27.56 -8.16 1.16
N GLU A 151 -26.84 -7.50 0.25
CA GLU A 151 -25.53 -6.93 0.54
C GLU A 151 -25.72 -5.58 1.21
N LEU A 152 -25.50 -5.53 2.53
CA LEU A 152 -25.58 -4.31 3.32
C LEU A 152 -24.23 -3.61 3.24
N LYS A 153 -24.22 -2.35 2.78
CA LYS A 153 -23.03 -1.49 2.78
C LYS A 153 -23.17 -0.47 3.89
N VAL A 154 -22.21 -0.42 4.81
CA VAL A 154 -22.23 0.55 5.90
C VAL A 154 -21.79 1.94 5.40
N ASN A 155 -22.24 2.98 6.11
CA ASN A 155 -21.88 4.36 5.78
C ASN A 155 -20.41 4.68 6.13
N ASP A 156 -19.97 4.28 7.33
CA ASP A 156 -18.60 4.49 7.78
C ASP A 156 -17.77 3.20 7.60
N PHE A 157 -16.71 3.28 6.80
CA PHE A 157 -15.84 2.14 6.49
C PHE A 157 -14.37 2.59 6.51
N PRO A 158 -13.41 1.71 6.85
CA PRO A 158 -13.52 0.24 6.95
C PRO A 158 -13.96 -0.28 8.32
N ILE A 159 -14.78 -1.36 8.31
CA ILE A 159 -15.26 -2.07 9.50
C ILE A 159 -14.08 -2.75 10.22
N SER A 160 -14.03 -2.57 11.54
CA SER A 160 -13.17 -3.34 12.45
C SER A 160 -13.88 -4.58 12.96
N GLU A 161 -15.11 -4.44 13.45
CA GLU A 161 -15.93 -5.53 13.98
C GLU A 161 -17.42 -5.17 13.88
N ILE A 162 -18.27 -6.14 13.52
CA ILE A 162 -19.73 -6.00 13.60
C ILE A 162 -20.20 -6.55 14.94
N LYS A 163 -20.87 -5.73 15.75
CA LYS A 163 -21.34 -6.10 17.09
C LYS A 163 -22.68 -6.80 17.05
N LYS A 164 -23.67 -6.20 16.38
CA LYS A 164 -25.01 -6.78 16.25
C LYS A 164 -25.71 -6.32 14.98
N VAL A 165 -26.62 -7.14 14.48
CA VAL A 165 -27.53 -6.82 13.38
C VAL A 165 -28.94 -7.16 13.84
N ASP A 166 -29.79 -6.15 13.96
CA ASP A 166 -31.18 -6.25 14.38
C ASP A 166 -32.07 -6.25 13.14
N ILE A 167 -32.81 -7.34 12.92
CA ILE A 167 -33.71 -7.48 11.78
C ILE A 167 -35.14 -7.79 12.23
N THR A 168 -36.11 -7.46 11.39
CA THR A 168 -37.49 -7.92 11.54
C THR A 168 -37.68 -9.22 10.75
N VAL A 169 -38.03 -10.30 11.43
CA VAL A 169 -38.30 -11.61 10.83
C VAL A 169 -39.77 -11.96 10.95
N GLN A 170 -40.28 -12.73 9.97
CA GLN A 170 -41.63 -13.30 10.03
C GLN A 170 -41.50 -14.80 10.33
N LYS A 171 -42.09 -15.24 11.44
CA LYS A 171 -42.08 -16.65 11.86
C LYS A 171 -43.48 -17.21 11.91
N THR A 172 -43.59 -18.50 11.63
CA THR A 172 -44.81 -19.28 11.86
C THR A 172 -44.51 -20.35 12.90
N ILE A 173 -45.20 -20.31 14.03
CA ILE A 173 -45.05 -21.31 15.10
C ILE A 173 -46.39 -21.90 15.46
N THR A 174 -46.36 -23.07 16.09
CA THR A 174 -47.54 -23.67 16.70
C THR A 174 -47.54 -23.36 18.20
N VAL A 175 -48.61 -22.75 18.69
CA VAL A 175 -48.83 -22.42 20.10
C VAL A 175 -49.96 -23.28 20.65
N THR A 176 -49.82 -23.72 21.90
CA THR A 176 -50.88 -24.43 22.62
C THR A 176 -51.71 -23.42 23.39
N HIS A 177 -53.02 -23.48 23.20
CA HIS A 177 -53.97 -22.63 23.90
C HIS A 177 -54.12 -23.05 25.37
N GLY A 178 -54.28 -22.07 26.25
CA GLY A 178 -54.47 -22.26 27.68
C GLY A 178 -55.61 -23.20 28.07
N SER A 179 -55.61 -23.64 29.33
CA SER A 179 -56.56 -24.62 29.87
C SER A 179 -57.96 -24.07 30.15
N TYR A 180 -58.20 -22.79 29.90
CA TYR A 180 -59.45 -22.07 30.14
C TYR A 180 -59.65 -20.98 29.09
N SER A 181 -60.90 -20.54 28.89
CA SER A 181 -61.26 -19.49 27.94
C SER A 181 -60.84 -18.10 28.42
N GLY A 182 -60.39 -17.25 27.51
CA GLY A 182 -59.80 -15.94 27.79
C GLY A 182 -58.34 -16.00 28.24
N ALA A 183 -57.64 -17.10 27.95
CA ALA A 183 -56.25 -17.27 28.36
C ALA A 183 -55.30 -16.34 27.61
N ILE A 184 -54.16 -16.06 28.24
CA ILE A 184 -53.04 -15.34 27.61
C ILE A 184 -51.98 -16.38 27.26
N ASP A 185 -51.77 -16.61 25.96
CA ASP A 185 -50.82 -17.60 25.47
C ASP A 185 -49.47 -16.92 25.16
N PRO A 186 -48.37 -17.39 25.76
CA PRO A 186 -47.06 -16.77 25.58
C PRO A 186 -46.44 -17.10 24.23
N ILE A 187 -45.86 -16.09 23.57
CA ILE A 187 -45.01 -16.28 22.38
C ILE A 187 -43.55 -16.41 22.85
N PRO A 188 -42.78 -17.40 22.36
CA PRO A 188 -41.43 -17.67 22.84
C PRO A 188 -40.38 -16.60 22.48
N ASP A 189 -40.63 -15.80 21.42
CA ASP A 189 -39.72 -14.73 21.00
C ASP A 189 -39.98 -13.44 21.79
N SER A 190 -38.90 -12.75 22.17
CA SER A 190 -38.97 -11.39 22.70
C SER A 190 -39.16 -10.37 21.56
N ALA A 191 -39.77 -9.21 21.87
CA ALA A 191 -40.00 -8.11 20.92
C ALA A 191 -40.86 -8.47 19.69
N VAL A 192 -42.04 -9.06 19.92
CA VAL A 192 -43.09 -9.22 18.90
C VAL A 192 -43.66 -7.85 18.53
N LEU A 193 -43.66 -7.52 17.24
CA LEU A 193 -44.16 -6.25 16.69
C LEU A 193 -45.65 -6.34 16.36
N GLU A 194 -46.03 -7.38 15.62
CA GLU A 194 -47.41 -7.58 15.17
C GLU A 194 -47.68 -9.06 14.86
N ILE A 195 -48.94 -9.45 14.97
CA ILE A 195 -49.44 -10.77 14.54
C ILE A 195 -50.11 -10.59 13.18
N ILE A 196 -49.63 -11.30 12.17
CA ILE A 196 -50.15 -11.24 10.80
C ILE A 196 -51.37 -12.15 10.65
N GLN A 197 -51.30 -13.36 11.20
CA GLN A 197 -52.35 -14.35 11.03
C GLN A 197 -52.36 -15.35 12.19
N VAL A 198 -53.56 -15.69 12.67
CA VAL A 198 -53.79 -16.80 13.60
C VAL A 198 -54.79 -17.75 12.96
N LYS A 199 -54.46 -19.04 12.88
CA LYS A 199 -55.33 -20.05 12.27
C LYS A 199 -55.32 -21.37 13.03
N GLN A 200 -56.48 -22.02 13.06
CA GLN A 200 -56.65 -23.39 13.53
C GLN A 200 -57.43 -24.19 12.47
N GLY A 201 -56.73 -25.08 11.77
CA GLY A 201 -57.31 -25.76 10.60
C GLY A 201 -57.73 -24.74 9.53
N ASN A 202 -59.04 -24.68 9.25
CA ASN A 202 -59.64 -23.75 8.29
C ASN A 202 -60.20 -22.46 8.94
N VAL A 203 -60.19 -22.36 10.27
CA VAL A 203 -60.67 -21.17 10.98
C VAL A 203 -59.54 -20.16 11.08
N ILE A 204 -59.75 -18.96 10.54
CA ILE A 204 -58.87 -17.80 10.70
C ILE A 204 -59.51 -16.89 11.74
N TYR A 205 -58.74 -16.51 12.74
CA TYR A 205 -59.20 -15.60 13.80
C TYR A 205 -58.86 -14.15 13.42
N GLU A 206 -59.72 -13.21 13.81
CA GLU A 206 -59.58 -11.80 13.47
C GLU A 206 -58.98 -10.98 14.63
N ASN A 207 -57.94 -10.20 14.33
CA ASN A 207 -57.33 -9.30 15.29
C ASN A 207 -58.33 -8.23 15.77
N SER A 208 -58.33 -7.92 17.06
CA SER A 208 -59.22 -6.96 17.74
C SER A 208 -60.69 -7.38 17.85
N ILE A 209 -61.05 -8.57 17.35
CA ILE A 209 -62.37 -9.20 17.56
C ILE A 209 -62.19 -10.48 18.37
N ASP A 210 -61.32 -11.37 17.92
CA ASP A 210 -61.08 -12.69 18.51
C ASP A 210 -59.89 -12.69 19.46
N TYR A 211 -58.80 -11.97 19.11
CA TYR A 211 -57.60 -11.87 19.93
C TYR A 211 -56.96 -10.48 19.84
N LYS A 212 -56.09 -10.15 20.79
CA LYS A 212 -55.22 -8.95 20.74
C LYS A 212 -53.79 -9.31 21.12
N LEU A 213 -52.81 -8.55 20.63
CA LEU A 213 -51.42 -8.64 21.08
C LEU A 213 -51.27 -7.84 22.38
N ASN A 214 -50.86 -8.49 23.46
CA ASN A 214 -50.65 -7.85 24.76
C ASN A 214 -49.29 -8.25 25.36
N ALA A 215 -48.40 -7.27 25.54
CA ALA A 215 -47.05 -7.47 26.08
C ALA A 215 -46.24 -8.59 25.39
N GLY A 216 -46.43 -8.80 24.08
CA GLY A 216 -45.76 -9.87 23.32
C GLY A 216 -46.45 -11.23 23.36
N ASN A 217 -47.61 -11.33 24.00
CA ASN A 217 -48.42 -12.56 24.11
C ASN A 217 -49.74 -12.43 23.34
N VAL A 218 -50.33 -13.57 22.98
CA VAL A 218 -51.68 -13.61 22.38
C VAL A 218 -52.71 -13.61 23.51
N ASP A 219 -53.50 -12.56 23.59
CA ASP A 219 -54.53 -12.39 24.62
C ASP A 219 -55.91 -12.64 24.01
N TRP A 220 -56.56 -13.71 24.47
CA TRP A 220 -57.87 -14.17 24.01
C TRP A 220 -59.04 -13.64 24.88
N SER A 221 -58.82 -12.65 25.75
CA SER A 221 -59.86 -12.07 26.63
C SER A 221 -61.03 -11.39 25.92
N LEU A 222 -61.06 -11.39 24.58
CA LEU A 222 -62.11 -10.76 23.78
C LEU A 222 -63.29 -11.73 23.57
N PRO A 223 -64.53 -11.23 23.39
CA PRO A 223 -65.73 -12.05 23.27
C PRO A 223 -65.89 -12.78 21.91
N GLY A 224 -64.83 -12.84 21.10
CA GLY A 224 -64.84 -13.46 19.78
C GLY A 224 -64.66 -14.98 19.82
N LYS A 225 -64.29 -15.55 18.68
CA LYS A 225 -63.99 -16.98 18.55
C LYS A 225 -62.62 -17.27 19.19
N GLU A 226 -62.55 -18.35 19.96
CA GLU A 226 -61.32 -18.77 20.62
C GLU A 226 -61.04 -20.25 20.27
N PRO A 227 -59.76 -20.68 20.18
CA PRO A 227 -59.39 -22.08 20.11
C PRO A 227 -59.93 -22.88 21.30
N ALA A 228 -60.21 -24.18 21.12
CA ALA A 228 -60.65 -25.00 22.24
C ALA A 228 -59.54 -25.10 23.32
N PRO A 229 -59.87 -25.07 24.62
CA PRO A 229 -58.87 -25.21 25.69
C PRO A 229 -57.98 -26.45 25.52
N GLY A 230 -56.66 -26.25 25.61
CA GLY A 230 -55.65 -27.31 25.41
C GLY A 230 -55.40 -27.72 23.95
N SER A 231 -56.03 -27.08 22.97
CA SER A 231 -55.77 -27.32 21.55
C SER A 231 -54.60 -26.49 21.02
N SER A 232 -54.02 -26.89 19.90
CA SER A 232 -52.91 -26.17 19.25
C SER A 232 -53.41 -25.36 18.06
N TYR A 233 -52.82 -24.18 17.84
CA TYR A 233 -53.09 -23.32 16.70
C TYR A 233 -51.79 -22.74 16.13
N GLN A 234 -51.82 -22.30 14.88
CA GLN A 234 -50.67 -21.71 14.20
C GLN A 234 -50.77 -20.20 14.23
N ILE A 235 -49.68 -19.55 14.64
CA ILE A 235 -49.53 -18.10 14.56
C ILE A 235 -48.43 -17.73 13.59
N THR A 236 -48.69 -16.72 12.77
CA THR A 236 -47.71 -16.03 11.93
C THR A 236 -47.56 -14.63 12.47
N TYR A 237 -46.37 -14.26 12.93
CA TYR A 237 -46.09 -12.94 13.54
C TYR A 237 -44.74 -12.40 13.07
N ARG A 238 -44.54 -11.10 13.26
CA ARG A 238 -43.26 -10.43 13.06
C ARG A 238 -42.63 -10.10 14.40
N CYS A 239 -41.36 -10.44 14.56
CA CYS A 239 -40.57 -10.08 15.75
C CYS A 239 -39.22 -9.50 15.34
N ARG A 240 -38.59 -8.77 16.25
CA ARG A 240 -37.18 -8.36 16.09
C ARG A 240 -36.27 -9.42 16.66
N THR A 241 -35.26 -9.81 15.89
CA THR A 241 -34.26 -10.79 16.30
C THR A 241 -32.87 -10.33 15.88
N HIS A 242 -31.87 -10.75 16.65
CA HIS A 242 -30.47 -10.57 16.30
C HIS A 242 -30.01 -11.68 15.36
N VAL A 243 -29.28 -11.31 14.31
CA VAL A 243 -28.68 -12.28 13.37
C VAL A 243 -27.19 -12.05 13.27
N SER A 244 -26.42 -13.15 13.24
CA SER A 244 -25.00 -13.12 12.90
C SER A 244 -24.87 -12.93 11.37
N PRO A 245 -24.24 -11.85 10.90
CA PRO A 245 -24.10 -11.60 9.48
C PRO A 245 -23.14 -12.60 8.81
N GLU A 246 -23.36 -12.85 7.52
CA GLU A 246 -22.48 -13.66 6.67
C GLU A 246 -21.55 -12.76 5.84
N ASP A 247 -20.45 -13.32 5.31
CA ASP A 247 -19.51 -12.64 4.40
C ASP A 247 -19.13 -11.21 4.84
N ILE A 248 -18.53 -11.09 6.03
CA ILE A 248 -18.08 -9.81 6.57
C ILE A 248 -16.93 -9.28 5.71
N SER A 249 -17.17 -8.12 5.08
CA SER A 249 -16.21 -7.35 4.31
C SER A 249 -15.89 -6.04 5.03
N GLU A 250 -14.88 -5.31 4.56
CA GLU A 250 -14.56 -3.99 5.13
C GLU A 250 -15.64 -2.94 4.89
N GLN A 251 -16.50 -3.14 3.89
CA GLN A 251 -17.53 -2.19 3.49
C GLN A 251 -18.92 -2.60 4.01
N GLY A 252 -19.06 -3.76 4.63
CA GLY A 252 -20.36 -4.27 5.04
C GLY A 252 -20.45 -5.78 5.12
N CYS A 253 -21.66 -6.32 5.09
CA CYS A 253 -21.92 -7.74 5.28
C CYS A 253 -23.17 -8.20 4.52
N LYS A 254 -23.38 -9.52 4.46
CA LYS A 254 -24.59 -10.11 3.90
C LYS A 254 -25.59 -10.47 5.00
N VAL A 255 -26.84 -10.08 4.78
CA VAL A 255 -27.96 -10.32 5.71
C VAL A 255 -29.05 -11.11 5.00
N LYS A 256 -29.64 -12.08 5.72
CA LYS A 256 -30.71 -12.96 5.24
C LYS A 256 -31.86 -13.04 6.25
N GLY A 257 -33.04 -13.43 5.76
CA GLY A 257 -34.17 -13.80 6.62
C GLY A 257 -35.03 -12.65 7.14
N ALA A 258 -34.70 -11.40 6.79
CA ALA A 258 -35.53 -10.24 7.12
C ALA A 258 -36.76 -10.15 6.22
N VAL A 259 -37.81 -9.49 6.71
CA VAL A 259 -39.02 -9.19 5.94
C VAL A 259 -38.72 -8.12 4.90
N ASP A 260 -39.25 -8.27 3.69
CA ASP A 260 -39.06 -7.32 2.59
C ASP A 260 -39.54 -5.91 3.00
N ASN A 261 -38.76 -4.88 2.65
CA ASN A 261 -38.99 -3.48 3.04
C ASN A 261 -39.01 -3.19 4.55
N SER A 262 -38.52 -4.09 5.39
CA SER A 262 -38.33 -3.81 6.82
C SER A 262 -37.00 -3.11 7.11
N LEU A 263 -36.90 -2.46 8.28
CA LEU A 263 -35.67 -1.83 8.75
C LEU A 263 -34.70 -2.89 9.31
N VAL A 264 -33.47 -2.82 8.84
CA VAL A 264 -32.30 -3.52 9.39
C VAL A 264 -31.46 -2.48 10.13
N LEU A 265 -31.17 -2.71 11.40
CA LEU A 265 -30.28 -1.85 12.18
C LEU A 265 -28.98 -2.59 12.42
N ILE A 266 -27.85 -1.95 12.12
CA ILE A 266 -26.53 -2.54 12.35
C ILE A 266 -25.73 -1.70 13.35
N ASP A 267 -25.10 -2.39 14.30
CA ASP A 267 -24.11 -1.81 15.19
C ASP A 267 -22.75 -2.40 14.85
N TYR A 268 -21.80 -1.52 14.60
CA TYR A 268 -20.45 -1.92 14.22
C TYR A 268 -19.43 -0.91 14.75
N THR A 269 -18.19 -1.31 14.66
CA THR A 269 -17.05 -0.45 14.92
C THR A 269 -16.22 -0.32 13.67
N TRP A 270 -15.68 0.86 13.43
CA TRP A 270 -14.91 1.16 12.23
C TRP A 270 -13.62 1.89 12.57
N LYS A 271 -12.63 1.75 11.68
CA LYS A 271 -11.30 2.36 11.83
C LYS A 271 -11.31 3.78 11.28
N MET A 272 -11.16 4.78 12.14
CA MET A 272 -11.21 6.18 11.74
C MET A 272 -9.95 6.61 10.95
N PRO A 273 -10.09 7.44 9.91
CA PRO A 273 -8.95 7.95 9.18
C PRO A 273 -8.13 8.92 10.05
N ARG A 274 -6.82 8.94 9.80
CA ARG A 274 -5.84 9.70 10.59
C ARG A 274 -4.67 10.15 9.73
N TYR A 275 -4.10 11.32 10.03
CA TYR A 275 -2.77 11.69 9.56
C TYR A 275 -1.73 11.36 10.62
N ASP A 276 -0.74 10.55 10.26
CA ASP A 276 0.46 10.33 11.07
C ASP A 276 1.65 11.07 10.48
N LEU A 277 2.67 11.26 11.28
CA LEU A 277 3.87 11.99 10.92
C LEU A 277 5.10 11.10 11.11
N ILE A 278 5.95 11.00 10.10
CA ILE A 278 7.30 10.43 10.26
C ILE A 278 8.27 11.58 10.50
N THR A 279 9.06 11.44 11.57
CA THR A 279 10.11 12.39 11.93
C THR A 279 11.45 11.71 12.11
N ILE A 280 12.53 12.48 11.96
CA ILE A 280 13.89 12.08 12.33
C ILE A 280 14.44 13.02 13.42
N ASP A 281 15.05 12.45 14.46
CA ASP A 281 15.74 13.18 15.54
C ASP A 281 17.22 13.41 15.18
N SER A 282 17.89 14.38 15.80
CA SER A 282 19.34 14.68 15.78
C SER A 282 20.28 13.47 15.87
N LYS A 283 19.79 12.33 16.37
CA LYS A 283 20.53 11.06 16.49
C LYS A 283 20.30 10.09 15.33
N GLY A 284 19.56 10.48 14.30
CA GLY A 284 19.17 9.61 13.18
C GLY A 284 18.01 8.65 13.51
N VAL A 285 17.38 8.78 14.69
CA VAL A 285 16.28 7.90 15.09
C VAL A 285 14.99 8.34 14.41
N VAL A 286 14.39 7.42 13.65
CA VAL A 286 13.12 7.64 12.97
C VAL A 286 11.96 7.24 13.86
N ARG A 287 10.98 8.13 14.01
CA ARG A 287 9.79 7.90 14.82
C ARG A 287 8.53 8.21 14.02
N ARG A 288 7.47 7.45 14.31
CA ARG A 288 6.12 7.78 13.87
C ARG A 288 5.36 8.43 15.02
N ILE A 289 4.86 9.63 14.78
CA ILE A 289 3.97 10.34 15.68
C ILE A 289 2.55 10.15 15.20
N LYS A 290 1.73 9.61 16.09
CA LYS A 290 0.29 9.42 15.88
C LYS A 290 -0.43 10.77 15.93
N GLY A 291 -1.22 11.07 14.90
CA GLY A 291 -2.09 12.25 14.91
C GLY A 291 -3.41 12.01 15.65
N ILE A 292 -4.35 12.93 15.45
CA ILE A 292 -5.70 12.82 16.01
C ILE A 292 -6.65 12.31 14.91
N SER A 293 -7.29 11.18 15.17
CA SER A 293 -8.27 10.60 14.26
C SER A 293 -9.56 11.41 14.23
N HIS A 294 -10.16 11.53 13.05
CA HIS A 294 -11.44 12.22 12.88
C HIS A 294 -12.21 11.63 11.69
N PRO A 295 -13.54 11.41 11.79
CA PRO A 295 -14.29 10.75 10.71
C PRO A 295 -14.19 11.36 9.30
N TRP A 296 -14.30 12.69 9.16
CA TRP A 296 -14.30 13.36 7.85
C TRP A 296 -13.10 14.29 7.61
N ARG A 297 -12.48 14.85 8.67
CA ARG A 297 -11.40 15.83 8.56
C ARG A 297 -10.33 15.60 9.62
N PRO A 298 -9.46 14.58 9.45
CA PRO A 298 -8.34 14.36 10.36
C PRO A 298 -7.39 15.57 10.33
N SER A 299 -6.86 15.95 11.49
CA SER A 299 -5.91 17.06 11.60
C SER A 299 -4.50 16.58 11.30
N MET A 300 -3.70 17.42 10.64
CA MET A 300 -2.29 17.15 10.43
C MET A 300 -1.52 17.45 11.73
N PRO A 301 -0.81 16.48 12.32
CA PRO A 301 0.00 16.72 13.50
C PRO A 301 1.20 17.61 13.18
N ARG A 302 1.73 18.29 14.20
CA ARG A 302 2.94 19.10 14.09
C ARG A 302 4.13 18.33 14.67
N ALA A 303 5.31 18.48 14.06
CA ALA A 303 6.54 17.93 14.60
C ALA A 303 6.86 18.55 15.98
N PRO A 304 7.20 17.74 16.99
CA PRO A 304 7.75 18.21 18.26
C PRO A 304 9.09 18.95 18.08
N SER A 305 9.48 19.73 19.07
CA SER A 305 10.82 20.34 19.09
C SER A 305 11.91 19.29 19.09
N GLY A 306 13.00 19.51 18.32
CA GLY A 306 14.12 18.57 18.20
C GLY A 306 13.90 17.45 17.19
N GLN A 307 12.80 17.47 16.44
CA GLN A 307 12.49 16.48 15.42
C GLN A 307 12.16 17.16 14.09
N LEU A 308 12.79 16.70 13.02
CA LEU A 308 12.51 17.14 11.67
C LEU A 308 11.39 16.30 11.07
N LEU A 309 10.40 16.99 10.51
CA LEU A 309 9.32 16.40 9.73
C LEU A 309 9.85 15.90 8.39
N LEU A 310 9.60 14.62 8.07
CA LEU A 310 9.90 14.07 6.75
C LEU A 310 8.64 13.98 5.88
N CYS A 311 7.62 13.28 6.37
CA CYS A 311 6.39 13.08 5.61
C CYS A 311 5.15 12.96 6.49
N TYR A 312 4.00 13.28 5.89
CA TYR A 312 2.68 12.93 6.40
C TYR A 312 2.20 11.62 5.79
N ILE A 313 1.70 10.74 6.65
CA ILE A 313 1.07 9.49 6.26
C ILE A 313 -0.43 9.65 6.43
N HIS A 314 -1.18 9.61 5.34
CA HIS A 314 -2.63 9.55 5.40
C HIS A 314 -3.10 8.09 5.50
N GLN A 315 -3.64 7.73 6.66
CA GLN A 315 -4.08 6.38 6.96
C GLN A 315 -5.61 6.30 6.88
N THR A 316 -6.10 5.64 5.83
CA THR A 316 -7.52 5.33 5.63
C THR A 316 -7.88 3.89 6.02
N TRP A 317 -6.88 3.06 6.31
CA TRP A 317 -6.98 1.66 6.78
C TRP A 317 -7.71 0.67 5.85
N LYS A 318 -8.03 1.08 4.63
CA LYS A 318 -8.68 0.22 3.63
C LYS A 318 -7.70 -0.81 3.08
N LYS A 319 -8.17 -2.04 2.83
CA LYS A 319 -7.42 -3.05 2.07
C LYS A 319 -7.31 -2.64 0.60
N GLY A 320 -6.13 -2.81 0.02
CA GLY A 320 -5.86 -2.56 -1.40
C GLY A 320 -5.58 -1.10 -1.78
N GLU A 321 -5.99 -0.11 -0.99
CA GLU A 321 -5.55 1.28 -1.20
C GLU A 321 -4.18 1.47 -0.54
N GLY A 322 -3.15 1.74 -1.35
CA GLY A 322 -1.82 2.08 -0.86
C GLY A 322 -1.89 3.27 0.10
N VAL A 323 -1.03 3.25 1.13
CA VAL A 323 -0.96 4.35 2.09
C VAL A 323 -0.50 5.61 1.36
N LYS A 324 -1.29 6.68 1.41
CA LYS A 324 -0.94 7.94 0.75
C LYS A 324 0.10 8.66 1.60
N ILE A 325 1.28 8.87 1.01
CA ILE A 325 2.37 9.63 1.61
C ILE A 325 2.42 11.01 0.97
N VAL A 326 2.58 12.03 1.80
CA VAL A 326 2.85 13.40 1.38
C VAL A 326 4.19 13.80 1.98
N ASN A 327 5.24 13.79 1.17
CA ASN A 327 6.55 14.31 1.56
C ASN A 327 6.44 15.82 1.71
N ASN A 328 6.60 16.33 2.92
CA ASN A 328 6.46 17.76 3.24
C ASN A 328 7.64 18.24 4.09
N ALA A 329 8.79 17.59 3.92
CA ALA A 329 10.01 18.04 4.56
C ALA A 329 10.38 19.46 4.09
N ILE A 330 10.86 20.27 5.01
CA ILE A 330 11.41 21.58 4.68
C ILE A 330 12.75 21.35 4.02
N HIS A 331 12.93 21.79 2.78
CA HIS A 331 14.18 21.62 2.04
C HIS A 331 14.98 22.92 2.02
N ALA A 332 16.30 22.83 2.17
CA ALA A 332 17.19 23.92 1.83
C ALA A 332 17.33 24.01 0.32
N VAL A 333 17.01 25.18 -0.24
CA VAL A 333 17.18 25.46 -1.67
C VAL A 333 18.42 26.31 -1.84
N PRO A 334 19.39 25.90 -2.67
CA PRO A 334 20.59 26.69 -2.91
C PRO A 334 20.24 27.96 -3.71
N MET A 335 21.00 29.03 -3.49
CA MET A 335 20.65 30.36 -4.02
C MET A 335 20.67 30.44 -5.55
N ASN A 336 21.50 29.62 -6.21
CA ASN A 336 21.54 29.51 -7.67
C ASN A 336 20.21 28.98 -8.24
N GLU A 337 19.56 28.02 -7.59
CA GLU A 337 18.26 27.50 -7.99
C GLU A 337 17.15 28.53 -7.81
N LEU A 338 17.19 29.32 -6.73
CA LEU A 338 16.27 30.45 -6.55
C LEU A 338 16.42 31.49 -7.66
N GLU A 339 17.65 31.78 -8.09
CA GLU A 339 17.89 32.67 -9.23
C GLU A 339 17.40 32.06 -10.55
N ALA A 340 17.62 30.76 -10.76
CA ALA A 340 17.12 30.04 -11.92
C ALA A 340 15.58 30.02 -11.97
N MET A 341 14.91 29.75 -10.85
CA MET A 341 13.44 29.85 -10.73
C MET A 341 12.96 31.26 -11.05
N LYS A 342 13.63 32.30 -10.54
CA LYS A 342 13.31 33.69 -10.86
C LYS A 342 13.43 33.98 -12.36
N LYS A 343 14.47 33.49 -13.02
CA LYS A 343 14.63 33.61 -14.49
C LYS A 343 13.53 32.86 -15.22
N GLY A 344 13.24 31.62 -14.83
CA GLY A 344 12.15 30.83 -15.41
C GLY A 344 10.77 31.50 -15.29
N ILE A 345 10.49 32.17 -14.16
CA ILE A 345 9.26 32.96 -13.98
C ILE A 345 9.21 34.14 -14.97
N ASN A 346 10.33 34.82 -15.19
CA ASN A 346 10.39 35.91 -16.19
C ASN A 346 10.20 35.39 -17.61
N ASP A 347 10.78 34.24 -17.94
CA ASP A 347 10.62 33.59 -19.24
C ASP A 347 9.16 33.16 -19.46
N LEU A 348 8.49 32.64 -18.43
CA LEU A 348 7.05 32.35 -18.47
C LEU A 348 6.23 33.62 -18.75
N TYR A 349 6.55 34.75 -18.12
CA TYR A 349 5.90 36.01 -18.43
C TYR A 349 6.13 36.46 -19.88
N ALA A 350 7.34 36.27 -20.41
CA ALA A 350 7.64 36.56 -21.81
C ALA A 350 6.84 35.65 -22.76
N LEU A 351 6.79 34.34 -22.48
CA LEU A 351 6.00 33.38 -23.26
C LEU A 351 4.51 33.70 -23.23
N VAL A 352 3.95 34.06 -22.07
CA VAL A 352 2.55 34.51 -21.96
C VAL A 352 2.31 35.78 -22.77
N ALA A 353 3.27 36.71 -22.80
CA ALA A 353 3.18 37.91 -23.64
C ALA A 353 3.21 37.56 -25.14
N TYR A 354 4.08 36.64 -25.57
CA TYR A 354 4.11 36.15 -26.95
C TYR A 354 2.81 35.46 -27.35
N GLU A 355 2.24 34.61 -26.49
CA GLU A 355 0.95 33.97 -26.75
C GLU A 355 -0.20 34.97 -26.85
N ARG A 356 -0.19 36.02 -26.02
CA ARG A 356 -1.16 37.13 -26.17
C ARG A 356 -0.99 37.86 -27.49
N LEU A 357 0.23 38.15 -27.92
CA LEU A 357 0.51 38.77 -29.23
C LEU A 357 0.09 37.87 -30.38
N ARG A 358 0.37 36.58 -30.31
CA ARG A 358 -0.06 35.57 -31.29
C ARG A 358 -1.58 35.49 -31.36
N SER A 359 -2.26 35.49 -30.21
CA SER A 359 -3.72 35.48 -30.12
C SER A 359 -4.35 36.75 -30.72
N ASP A 360 -3.81 37.93 -30.43
CA ASP A 360 -4.25 39.20 -31.04
C ASP A 360 -4.00 39.19 -32.56
N ALA A 361 -2.80 38.79 -33.00
CA ALA A 361 -2.47 38.67 -34.43
C ALA A 361 -3.35 37.65 -35.17
N ASN A 362 -3.76 36.56 -34.51
CA ASN A 362 -4.72 35.60 -35.05
C ASN A 362 -6.13 36.17 -35.12
N SER A 363 -6.53 36.99 -34.15
CA SER A 363 -7.84 37.64 -34.12
C SER A 363 -7.99 38.73 -35.20
N ARG A 364 -6.90 39.40 -35.59
CA ARG A 364 -6.93 40.47 -36.60
C ARG A 364 -7.10 39.98 -38.03
N GLU A 365 -6.57 38.79 -38.37
CA GLU A 365 -6.62 38.25 -39.75
C GLU A 365 -7.17 36.81 -39.81
N PRO A 366 -8.46 36.61 -39.46
CA PRO A 366 -9.04 35.26 -39.46
C PRO A 366 -9.38 34.74 -40.86
N THR A 367 -9.66 35.62 -41.82
CA THR A 367 -10.10 35.24 -43.19
C THR A 367 -8.97 34.70 -44.06
N THR A 368 -7.78 35.31 -44.00
CA THR A 368 -6.61 34.88 -44.78
C THR A 368 -6.05 33.54 -44.32
N LYS A 369 -6.25 33.18 -43.05
CA LYS A 369 -5.73 31.95 -42.41
C LYS A 369 -6.71 30.78 -42.44
N LYS A 370 -7.89 30.93 -43.04
CA LYS A 370 -8.91 29.87 -43.09
C LYS A 370 -8.41 28.69 -43.92
N GLY A 371 -8.10 27.57 -43.27
CA GLY A 371 -7.64 26.33 -43.90
C GLY A 371 -6.12 26.21 -44.07
N VAL A 372 -5.35 27.20 -43.59
CA VAL A 372 -3.89 27.12 -43.52
C VAL A 372 -3.49 26.98 -42.06
N PHE A 373 -2.82 25.88 -41.73
CA PHE A 373 -2.19 25.70 -40.44
C PHE A 373 -0.67 25.67 -40.61
N VAL A 374 0.05 26.10 -39.59
CA VAL A 374 1.50 25.95 -39.51
C VAL A 374 1.76 24.93 -38.42
N ASP A 375 2.31 23.80 -38.79
CA ASP A 375 2.78 22.80 -37.85
C ASP A 375 4.23 23.12 -37.48
N SER A 376 4.48 23.23 -36.17
CA SER A 376 5.80 23.47 -35.62
C SER A 376 6.56 22.16 -35.33
N PHE A 377 6.00 21.01 -35.72
CA PHE A 377 6.58 19.69 -35.58
C PHE A 377 6.99 19.36 -34.14
N PHE A 378 6.15 19.74 -33.17
CA PHE A 378 6.36 19.36 -31.77
C PHE A 378 5.84 17.94 -31.48
N ASP A 379 4.71 17.59 -32.10
CA ASP A 379 3.96 16.35 -31.92
C ASP A 379 3.30 15.92 -33.25
N ASP A 380 2.66 14.75 -33.24
CA ASP A 380 1.95 14.18 -34.39
C ASP A 380 0.45 14.59 -34.42
N ASP A 381 0.00 15.55 -33.59
CA ASP A 381 -1.43 15.88 -33.40
C ASP A 381 -2.09 16.50 -34.65
N MET A 382 -1.30 17.18 -35.48
CA MET A 382 -1.76 17.81 -36.72
C MET A 382 -1.77 16.84 -37.91
N ARG A 383 -1.48 15.55 -37.69
CA ARG A 383 -1.42 14.53 -38.74
C ARG A 383 -2.76 13.83 -38.92
N ASP A 384 -3.04 13.46 -40.17
CA ASP A 384 -4.25 12.73 -40.51
C ASP A 384 -4.20 11.29 -39.98
N GLN A 385 -5.10 10.97 -39.04
CA GLN A 385 -5.20 9.65 -38.42
C GLN A 385 -5.77 8.57 -39.36
N GLY A 386 -6.31 8.94 -40.53
CA GLY A 386 -6.91 8.01 -41.49
C GLY A 386 -5.95 7.50 -42.57
N ILE A 387 -4.73 8.03 -42.65
CA ILE A 387 -3.77 7.73 -43.71
C ILE A 387 -2.48 7.15 -43.11
N SER A 388 -1.93 6.10 -43.74
CA SER A 388 -0.65 5.52 -43.33
C SER A 388 0.46 6.57 -43.43
N GLN A 389 1.01 6.95 -42.27
CA GLN A 389 2.05 7.96 -42.18
C GLN A 389 3.44 7.35 -42.46
N SER A 390 4.17 7.93 -43.41
CA SER A 390 5.50 7.46 -43.86
C SER A 390 6.67 8.33 -43.40
N ALA A 391 6.41 9.28 -42.50
CA ALA A 391 7.39 10.24 -41.97
C ALA A 391 7.28 10.27 -40.44
N ALA A 392 8.37 10.61 -39.75
CA ALA A 392 8.49 10.73 -38.30
C ALA A 392 8.95 12.13 -37.93
N ILE A 393 8.40 12.69 -36.85
CA ILE A 393 8.81 14.00 -36.33
C ILE A 393 9.85 13.82 -35.23
N VAL A 394 11.07 14.31 -35.44
CA VAL A 394 12.17 14.25 -34.47
C VAL A 394 12.86 15.61 -34.40
N ASN A 395 13.07 16.15 -33.21
CA ASN A 395 13.75 17.44 -32.98
C ASN A 395 13.18 18.64 -33.78
N LYS A 396 11.85 18.68 -34.00
CA LYS A 396 11.16 19.70 -34.82
C LYS A 396 11.43 19.62 -36.33
N GLU A 397 11.93 18.47 -36.78
CA GLU A 397 12.13 18.18 -38.19
C GLU A 397 11.37 16.92 -38.60
N LEU A 398 10.90 16.90 -39.84
CA LEU A 398 10.20 15.76 -40.42
C LEU A 398 11.22 14.88 -41.17
N ILE A 399 11.47 13.68 -40.66
CA ILE A 399 12.44 12.72 -41.19
C ILE A 399 11.78 11.40 -41.60
N LEU A 400 12.50 10.54 -42.32
CA LEU A 400 12.02 9.20 -42.61
C LEU A 400 12.06 8.33 -41.34
N PRO A 401 11.03 7.52 -41.06
CA PRO A 401 10.98 6.69 -39.87
C PRO A 401 11.97 5.53 -39.98
N ILE A 402 12.58 5.18 -38.85
CA ILE A 402 13.38 3.96 -38.75
C ILE A 402 12.45 2.85 -38.28
N ASP A 403 12.25 1.83 -39.13
CA ASP A 403 11.52 0.62 -38.75
C ASP A 403 12.47 -0.30 -37.97
N VAL A 404 12.21 -0.46 -36.67
CA VAL A 404 13.01 -1.30 -35.77
C VAL A 404 12.14 -2.40 -35.20
N GLU A 405 12.67 -3.62 -35.23
CA GLU A 405 12.13 -4.76 -34.49
C GLU A 405 12.84 -4.83 -33.14
N ILE A 406 12.14 -4.48 -32.06
CA ILE A 406 12.67 -4.55 -30.69
C ILE A 406 12.49 -5.98 -30.19
N ILE A 407 13.61 -6.64 -29.92
CA ILE A 407 13.64 -8.00 -29.40
C ILE A 407 13.76 -7.94 -27.87
N ASP A 408 12.69 -8.31 -27.17
CA ASP A 408 12.70 -8.43 -25.71
C ASP A 408 13.27 -9.81 -25.30
N VAL A 409 14.51 -9.80 -24.83
CA VAL A 409 15.26 -10.99 -24.42
C VAL A 409 14.75 -11.57 -23.09
N GLU A 410 14.10 -10.76 -22.24
CA GLU A 410 13.70 -11.17 -20.89
C GLU A 410 12.31 -11.81 -20.85
N LYS A 411 11.39 -11.40 -21.73
CA LYS A 411 10.04 -12.01 -21.83
C LYS A 411 9.97 -13.29 -22.66
N SER A 412 10.97 -13.58 -23.48
CA SER A 412 10.96 -14.76 -24.34
C SER A 412 11.34 -16.03 -23.55
N THR A 413 10.52 -17.07 -23.68
CA THR A 413 10.81 -18.41 -23.13
C THR A 413 11.83 -19.19 -23.96
N LYS A 414 12.24 -18.68 -25.13
CA LYS A 414 13.23 -19.30 -26.02
C LYS A 414 14.51 -18.47 -26.06
N PRO A 415 15.70 -19.10 -26.03
CA PRO A 415 16.95 -18.40 -26.24
C PRO A 415 16.97 -17.80 -27.65
N TYR A 416 17.35 -16.53 -27.74
CA TYR A 416 17.58 -15.88 -29.03
C TYR A 416 18.91 -16.34 -29.60
N LEU A 417 18.89 -16.76 -30.86
CA LEU A 417 20.06 -17.22 -31.61
C LEU A 417 20.32 -16.22 -32.73
N LEU A 418 21.59 -15.90 -32.97
CA LEU A 418 21.98 -15.20 -34.20
C LEU A 418 21.60 -16.07 -35.41
N PRO A 419 21.33 -15.49 -36.59
CA PRO A 419 21.08 -16.27 -37.80
C PRO A 419 22.21 -17.29 -38.01
N TYR A 420 21.87 -18.59 -37.99
CA TYR A 420 22.83 -19.69 -38.14
C TYR A 420 22.30 -20.70 -39.14
N GLU A 421 23.22 -21.38 -39.82
CA GLU A 421 22.93 -22.51 -40.70
C GLU A 421 23.60 -23.75 -40.08
N LEU A 422 22.85 -24.85 -39.94
CA LEU A 422 23.37 -26.09 -39.36
C LEU A 422 24.10 -26.89 -40.44
N GLU A 423 25.42 -26.98 -40.31
CA GLU A 423 26.24 -27.85 -41.14
C GLU A 423 26.49 -29.20 -40.43
N PRO A 424 26.15 -30.35 -41.04
CA PRO A 424 26.40 -31.65 -40.45
C PRO A 424 27.90 -32.00 -40.52
N VAL A 425 28.60 -31.88 -39.38
CA VAL A 425 30.04 -32.22 -39.26
C VAL A 425 30.30 -33.74 -39.28
N LEU A 426 29.31 -34.54 -38.86
CA LEU A 426 29.40 -36.00 -38.89
C LEU A 426 28.02 -36.59 -39.18
N GLU A 427 27.86 -37.22 -40.34
CA GLU A 427 26.65 -37.93 -40.72
C GLU A 427 26.91 -39.44 -40.83
N GLN A 428 26.01 -40.25 -40.28
CA GLN A 428 26.04 -41.70 -40.43
C GLN A 428 24.77 -42.16 -41.16
N LEU A 429 24.87 -42.29 -42.49
CA LEU A 429 23.74 -42.57 -43.37
C LEU A 429 23.24 -44.03 -43.30
N LEU A 430 24.06 -44.96 -42.78
CA LEU A 430 23.72 -46.38 -42.69
C LEU A 430 23.92 -46.89 -41.26
N GLN A 431 22.85 -47.46 -40.69
CA GLN A 431 22.82 -47.95 -39.31
C GLN A 431 22.26 -49.37 -39.25
N THR A 432 22.96 -50.28 -38.59
CA THR A 432 22.50 -51.67 -38.34
C THR A 432 22.27 -51.98 -36.85
N LYS A 433 22.84 -51.19 -35.93
CA LYS A 433 22.53 -51.19 -34.48
C LYS A 433 22.78 -49.80 -33.88
N GLY A 434 22.06 -49.46 -32.81
CA GLY A 434 22.24 -48.21 -32.08
C GLY A 434 22.97 -48.41 -30.76
N GLU A 435 24.10 -47.75 -30.59
CA GLU A 435 24.79 -47.60 -29.31
C GLU A 435 25.01 -46.11 -29.06
N LYS A 436 24.91 -45.65 -27.81
CA LYS A 436 25.17 -44.24 -27.47
C LYS A 436 26.66 -43.99 -27.61
N ILE A 437 27.06 -43.30 -28.68
CA ILE A 437 28.46 -42.93 -28.96
C ILE A 437 29.06 -42.05 -27.85
N ASN A 438 28.22 -41.33 -27.09
CA ASN A 438 28.64 -40.56 -25.93
C ASN A 438 27.58 -40.61 -24.81
N PRO A 439 27.65 -41.59 -23.88
CA PRO A 439 26.69 -41.70 -22.77
C PRO A 439 26.72 -40.52 -21.79
N TYR A 440 27.80 -39.74 -21.81
CA TYR A 440 28.09 -38.71 -20.81
C TYR A 440 28.02 -37.27 -21.35
N GLN A 441 27.65 -37.05 -22.63
CA GLN A 441 27.54 -35.71 -23.23
C GLN A 441 28.72 -34.78 -22.88
N ALA A 442 29.95 -35.27 -23.06
CA ALA A 442 31.17 -34.53 -22.71
C ALA A 442 31.49 -33.30 -23.58
N PHE A 443 30.54 -32.82 -24.40
CA PHE A 443 30.69 -31.60 -25.18
C PHE A 443 29.72 -30.57 -24.64
N ASP A 444 30.25 -29.39 -24.31
CA ASP A 444 29.39 -28.24 -24.06
C ASP A 444 28.60 -27.93 -25.34
N PRO A 445 27.29 -27.65 -25.23
CA PRO A 445 26.50 -27.26 -26.39
C PRO A 445 27.12 -26.01 -27.02
N VAL A 446 27.63 -26.14 -28.24
CA VAL A 446 27.99 -25.03 -29.11
C VAL A 446 26.66 -24.49 -29.63
N PRO A 447 26.21 -23.26 -29.32
CA PRO A 447 26.96 -22.03 -29.05
C PRO A 447 27.04 -21.59 -27.57
N ALA A 448 28.02 -20.74 -27.26
CA ALA A 448 28.27 -20.21 -25.92
C ALA A 448 27.04 -19.52 -25.31
N LYS A 449 26.63 -19.97 -24.11
CA LYS A 449 25.53 -19.36 -23.36
C LYS A 449 26.01 -18.09 -22.66
N VAL A 450 25.67 -16.93 -23.20
CA VAL A 450 25.88 -15.64 -22.52
C VAL A 450 24.69 -15.37 -21.59
N THR A 451 24.95 -15.21 -20.29
CA THR A 451 23.93 -14.83 -19.31
C THR A 451 24.21 -13.39 -18.89
N MET A 452 23.31 -12.45 -19.22
CA MET A 452 23.42 -11.08 -18.73
C MET A 452 22.82 -10.99 -17.32
N ASN A 453 23.65 -10.62 -16.34
CA ASN A 453 23.21 -10.33 -14.99
C ASN A 453 23.17 -8.81 -14.81
N LYS A 454 21.97 -8.21 -14.76
CA LYS A 454 21.79 -6.78 -14.50
C LYS A 454 21.63 -6.57 -12.98
N ASN A 455 22.36 -5.62 -12.42
CA ASN A 455 22.32 -5.32 -10.98
C ASN A 455 21.14 -4.39 -10.58
N ILE A 456 20.39 -3.88 -11.56
CA ILE A 456 19.29 -2.93 -11.36
C ILE A 456 18.13 -3.36 -12.28
N ASP A 457 16.93 -3.49 -11.72
CA ASP A 457 15.71 -3.79 -12.48
C ASP A 457 15.25 -2.53 -13.20
N HIS A 458 15.36 -2.54 -14.53
CA HIS A 458 14.71 -1.57 -15.40
C HIS A 458 13.61 -2.28 -16.18
N TRP A 459 12.35 -1.93 -15.89
CA TRP A 459 11.23 -2.34 -16.74
C TRP A 459 10.87 -1.15 -17.64
N THR A 460 10.83 -1.39 -18.94
CA THR A 460 10.44 -0.38 -19.93
C THR A 460 9.25 -0.92 -20.70
N GLU A 461 8.09 -0.30 -20.55
CA GLU A 461 6.90 -0.61 -21.33
C GLU A 461 6.80 0.40 -22.47
N VAL A 462 7.25 0.01 -23.66
CA VAL A 462 7.12 0.84 -24.86
C VAL A 462 5.80 0.51 -25.54
N THR A 463 4.74 1.24 -25.20
CA THR A 463 3.49 1.24 -25.98
C THR A 463 3.57 2.37 -26.98
N THR A 464 3.65 2.08 -28.28
CA THR A 464 3.61 3.15 -29.29
C THR A 464 2.87 2.73 -30.54
N ASN A 465 1.84 3.51 -30.90
CA ASN A 465 1.09 3.37 -32.14
C ASN A 465 1.71 4.18 -33.31
N TRP A 466 2.68 5.05 -33.03
CA TRP A 466 3.29 5.96 -34.00
C TRP A 466 4.80 5.71 -34.13
N LYS A 467 5.35 5.93 -35.33
CA LYS A 467 6.78 5.70 -35.62
C LYS A 467 7.72 6.80 -35.10
N SER A 468 7.19 7.97 -34.75
CA SER A 468 7.99 9.13 -34.31
C SER A 468 8.70 8.92 -32.96
N PRO A 469 8.08 8.37 -31.91
CA PRO A 469 8.76 8.15 -30.62
C PRO A 469 9.88 7.10 -30.72
N VAL A 470 9.69 6.02 -31.49
CA VAL A 470 10.72 5.01 -31.74
C VAL A 470 11.92 5.65 -32.44
N THR A 471 11.70 6.46 -33.48
CA THR A 471 12.77 7.12 -34.24
C THR A 471 13.53 8.15 -33.38
N ARG A 472 12.85 8.81 -32.43
CA ARG A 472 13.46 9.83 -31.55
C ARG A 472 14.52 9.23 -30.61
N GLU A 473 14.34 8.02 -30.09
CA GLU A 473 15.32 7.39 -29.19
C GLU A 473 16.65 7.03 -29.86
N PHE A 474 16.65 6.75 -31.16
CA PHE A 474 17.88 6.47 -31.90
C PHE A 474 18.65 7.73 -32.29
N ASN A 475 17.94 8.83 -32.53
CA ASN A 475 18.55 10.09 -33.00
C ASN A 475 19.09 10.97 -31.86
N THR A 476 18.71 10.71 -30.60
CA THR A 476 19.26 11.42 -29.43
C THR A 476 20.72 11.07 -29.11
N ARG A 477 21.38 10.24 -29.93
CA ARG A 477 22.79 9.83 -29.82
C ARG A 477 23.75 10.47 -30.83
N GLU A 478 23.44 11.63 -31.37
CA GLU A 478 24.44 12.45 -32.08
C GLU A 478 24.93 13.57 -31.15
N THR A 479 25.92 13.29 -30.29
CA THR A 479 27.33 13.51 -30.65
C THR A 479 28.25 12.36 -30.21
N THR A 480 28.21 11.21 -30.88
CA THR A 480 29.46 10.45 -31.10
C THR A 480 29.33 9.60 -32.35
N GLU A 481 30.41 9.63 -33.14
CA GLU A 481 30.60 9.01 -34.44
C GLU A 481 30.11 7.56 -34.53
N LEU A 482 29.69 7.19 -35.74
CA LEU A 482 29.56 5.82 -36.23
C LEU A 482 30.79 4.97 -35.84
N LEU A 483 30.74 4.31 -34.70
CA LEU A 483 31.69 3.26 -34.34
C LEU A 483 31.16 1.94 -34.89
N SER A 484 31.60 1.59 -36.09
CA SER A 484 31.75 0.19 -36.47
C SER A 484 32.83 -0.42 -35.57
N SER A 485 32.43 -1.01 -34.44
CA SER A 485 33.35 -1.78 -33.60
C SER A 485 33.48 -3.19 -34.18
N THR A 486 34.50 -3.43 -35.00
CA THR A 486 35.07 -4.77 -35.13
C THR A 486 36.00 -5.00 -33.94
N SER A 487 35.56 -5.77 -32.94
CA SER A 487 36.43 -6.25 -31.86
C SER A 487 37.16 -7.51 -32.33
N TYR A 488 38.48 -7.40 -32.51
CA TYR A 488 39.38 -8.55 -32.49
C TYR A 488 39.73 -8.85 -31.03
N GLU A 489 39.45 -10.08 -30.58
CA GLU A 489 39.89 -10.60 -29.29
C GLU A 489 41.39 -11.00 -29.36
N ALA A 490 42.10 -10.72 -28.27
CA ALA A 490 43.31 -11.42 -27.86
C ALA A 490 43.15 -11.84 -26.40
#